data_AF-A0A1Y6CHT5-F1
#
_entry.id   AF-A0A1Y6CHT5-F1
#
_cell.length_a   1.000
_cell.length_b   1.000
_cell.length_c   1.000
_cell.angle_alpha   90.00
_cell.angle_beta   90.00
_cell.angle_gamma   90.00
#
_symmetry.space_group_name_H-M   'P 1'
#
loop_
_entity.id
_entity.type
_entity.pdbx_description
1 polymer ?
#
loop_
_entity_poly.entity_id
_entity_poly.type
_entity_poly.pdbx_seq_one_letter_code
_entity_poly.pdbx_strand_id
1 'polypeptide(L)'
;MKSTKLMSLLIMLALLVSGCGPHIKSLKYSSSGETGCIPEDIEISYVDSDALGNARVWKAVCKGDIYVCASGEPVKCSLEK
;
A
#
# COMPACT_ATOMS: atom_id res chain seq x y z
N MET A 1 34.59 -3.25 33.91
CA MET A 1 33.64 -4.17 33.26
C MET A 1 32.71 -3.35 32.38
N LYS A 2 32.70 -3.61 31.06
CA LYS A 2 32.07 -2.76 30.04
C LYS A 2 30.53 -2.94 30.04
N SER A 3 29.82 -1.82 30.02
CA SER A 3 28.36 -1.71 30.05
C SER A 3 27.73 -2.31 28.78
N THR A 4 27.34 -3.59 28.82
CA THR A 4 26.72 -4.32 27.69
C THR A 4 25.19 -4.28 27.70
N LYS A 5 24.57 -3.78 28.78
CA LYS A 5 23.09 -3.79 28.93
C LYS A 5 22.39 -2.63 28.20
N LEU A 6 23.08 -1.50 28.03
CA LEU A 6 22.49 -0.30 27.40
C LEU A 6 22.32 -0.48 25.88
N MET A 7 23.20 -1.24 25.25
CA MET A 7 23.21 -1.47 23.79
C MET A 7 22.14 -2.48 23.34
N SER A 8 21.74 -3.41 24.23
CA SER A 8 20.69 -4.41 23.95
C SER A 8 19.29 -3.80 23.94
N LEU A 9 19.04 -2.78 24.76
CA LEU A 9 17.75 -2.09 24.84
C LEU A 9 17.43 -1.30 23.55
N LEU A 10 18.46 -0.77 22.88
CA LEU A 10 18.31 -0.04 21.62
C LEU A 10 17.94 -0.95 20.44
N ILE A 11 18.40 -2.21 20.44
CA ILE A 11 18.13 -3.18 19.37
C ILE A 11 16.67 -3.68 19.43
N MET A 12 16.12 -3.88 20.62
CA MET A 12 14.71 -4.29 20.80
C MET A 12 13.71 -3.21 20.39
N LEU A 13 14.05 -1.93 20.54
CA LEU A 13 13.18 -0.82 20.13
C LEU A 13 13.14 -0.64 18.59
N ALA A 14 14.23 -1.00 17.90
CA ALA A 14 14.33 -0.88 16.44
C ALA A 14 13.52 -1.94 15.67
N LEU A 15 13.16 -3.06 16.29
CA LEU A 15 12.41 -4.17 15.66
C LEU A 15 10.90 -3.95 15.60
N LEU A 16 10.37 -2.91 16.26
CA LEU A 16 8.93 -2.61 16.30
C LEU A 16 8.44 -1.73 15.14
N VAL A 17 9.34 -1.30 14.24
CA VAL A 17 9.03 -0.34 13.17
C VAL A 17 8.91 -0.99 11.77
N SER A 18 8.92 -2.32 11.67
CA SER A 18 8.55 -3.01 10.42
C SER A 18 7.03 -2.93 10.24
N GLY A 19 6.55 -1.77 9.81
CA GLY A 19 5.15 -1.46 9.66
C GLY A 19 4.46 -2.31 8.58
N CYS A 20 3.36 -2.96 8.97
CA CYS A 20 2.34 -3.45 8.04
C CYS A 20 1.66 -2.24 7.40
N GLY A 21 2.18 -1.76 6.28
CA GLY A 21 1.52 -0.77 5.43
C GLY A 21 0.83 -1.43 4.24
N PRO A 22 -0.14 -0.75 3.61
CA PRO A 22 -0.78 -1.25 2.39
C PRO A 22 0.30 -1.53 1.34
N HIS A 23 0.33 -2.76 0.85
CA HIS A 23 1.35 -3.22 -0.08
C HIS A 23 1.10 -2.58 -1.46
N ILE A 24 1.66 -1.39 -1.71
CA ILE A 24 1.46 -0.59 -2.93
C ILE A 24 1.64 -1.42 -4.20
N LYS A 25 2.62 -2.31 -4.22
CA LYS A 25 2.84 -3.23 -5.34
C LYS A 25 1.60 -4.09 -5.61
N SER A 26 0.95 -4.62 -4.57
CA SER A 26 -0.30 -5.38 -4.71
C SER A 26 -1.41 -4.53 -5.32
N LEU A 27 -1.57 -3.28 -4.89
CA LEU A 27 -2.62 -2.39 -5.39
C LEU A 27 -2.45 -2.07 -6.87
N LYS A 28 -1.21 -1.91 -7.34
CA LYS A 28 -0.91 -1.73 -8.78
C LYS A 28 -1.34 -2.95 -9.59
N TYR A 29 -1.00 -4.16 -9.15
CA TYR A 29 -1.46 -5.39 -9.81
C TYR A 29 -2.99 -5.51 -9.79
N SER A 30 -3.63 -5.26 -8.65
CA SER A 30 -5.09 -5.31 -8.54
C SER A 30 -5.80 -4.30 -9.45
N SER A 31 -5.21 -3.13 -9.68
CA SER A 31 -5.78 -2.09 -10.54
C SER A 31 -5.63 -2.41 -12.03
N SER A 32 -4.53 -3.06 -12.44
CA SER A 32 -4.20 -3.33 -13.85
C SER A 32 -5.31 -4.01 -14.65
N GLY A 33 -6.05 -4.93 -14.02
CA GLY A 33 -7.14 -5.67 -14.66
C GLY A 33 -8.34 -4.79 -15.03
N GLU A 34 -8.62 -3.74 -14.24
CA GLU A 34 -9.81 -2.90 -14.40
C GLU A 34 -9.47 -1.57 -15.11
N THR A 35 -8.23 -1.07 -15.01
CA THR A 35 -7.82 0.19 -15.68
C THR A 35 -7.27 -0.04 -17.10
N GLY A 36 -6.97 -1.29 -17.49
CA GLY A 36 -6.42 -1.62 -18.81
C GLY A 36 -4.94 -1.25 -18.99
N CYS A 37 -4.22 -1.03 -17.89
CA CYS A 37 -2.81 -0.62 -17.88
C CYS A 37 -1.95 -1.68 -17.22
N ILE A 38 -0.68 -1.80 -17.61
CA ILE A 38 0.23 -2.69 -16.90
C ILE A 38 0.56 -2.11 -15.52
N PRO A 39 0.86 -2.94 -14.50
CA PRO A 39 1.16 -2.49 -13.13
C PRO A 39 2.25 -1.42 -13.05
N GLU A 40 3.25 -1.48 -13.93
CA GLU A 40 4.38 -0.56 -13.98
C GLU A 40 3.97 0.87 -14.38
N ASP A 41 2.91 1.00 -15.18
CA ASP A 41 2.35 2.28 -15.65
C ASP A 41 1.31 2.88 -14.69
N ILE A 42 1.01 2.17 -13.59
CA ILE A 42 0.02 2.61 -12.60
C ILE A 42 0.72 3.29 -11.43
N GLU A 43 0.31 4.52 -11.12
CA GLU A 43 0.69 5.23 -9.91
C GLU A 43 -0.45 5.16 -8.88
N ILE A 44 -0.12 4.98 -7.60
CA ILE A 44 -1.12 5.01 -6.52
C ILE A 44 -1.02 6.36 -5.84
N SER A 45 -2.01 7.23 -6.06
CA SER A 45 -1.99 8.61 -5.57
C SER A 45 -2.65 8.79 -4.20
N TYR A 46 -3.47 7.82 -3.77
CA TYR A 46 -4.14 7.82 -2.48
C TYR A 46 -4.47 6.38 -2.04
N VAL A 47 -4.41 6.12 -0.73
CA VAL A 47 -4.86 4.86 -0.12
C VAL A 47 -5.60 5.17 1.19
N ASP A 48 -6.82 4.67 1.30
CA ASP A 48 -7.56 4.52 2.55
C ASP A 48 -7.37 3.09 3.07
N SER A 49 -6.93 2.95 4.31
CA SER A 49 -6.61 1.67 4.93
C SER A 49 -7.37 1.47 6.23
N ASP A 50 -7.68 0.21 6.55
CA ASP A 50 -8.24 -0.15 7.85
C ASP A 50 -7.20 -0.08 8.98
N ALA A 51 -7.65 -0.28 10.22
CA ALA A 51 -6.79 -0.27 11.41
C ALA A 51 -5.71 -1.38 11.41
N LEU A 52 -5.82 -2.37 10.51
CA LEU A 52 -4.85 -3.45 10.32
C LEU A 52 -3.88 -3.17 9.15
N GLY A 53 -4.04 -2.05 8.44
CA GLY A 53 -3.22 -1.65 7.31
C GLY A 53 -3.67 -2.21 5.95
N ASN A 54 -4.83 -2.88 5.88
CA ASN A 54 -5.37 -3.36 4.62
C ASN A 54 -6.00 -2.19 3.85
N ALA A 55 -5.65 -2.02 2.58
CA ALA A 55 -6.30 -1.02 1.73
C ALA A 55 -7.79 -1.36 1.54
N ARG A 56 -8.67 -0.38 1.77
CA ARG A 56 -10.11 -0.46 1.51
C ARG A 56 -10.48 0.25 0.22
N VAL A 57 -9.91 1.42 0.01
CA VAL A 57 -10.12 2.25 -1.19
C VAL A 57 -8.77 2.85 -1.58
N TRP A 58 -8.50 2.97 -2.86
CA TRP A 58 -7.30 3.66 -3.35
C TRP A 58 -7.55 4.35 -4.68
N LYS A 59 -6.73 5.33 -5.02
CA LYS A 59 -6.75 5.99 -6.32
C LYS A 59 -5.57 5.48 -7.15
N ALA A 60 -5.87 4.90 -8.30
CA ALA A 60 -4.90 4.46 -9.29
C ALA A 60 -4.91 5.45 -10.46
N VAL A 61 -3.75 5.98 -10.81
CA VAL A 61 -3.57 6.84 -11.98
C VAL A 61 -2.97 6.02 -13.09
N CYS A 62 -3.59 6.03 -14.26
CA CYS A 62 -3.00 5.47 -15.47
C CYS A 62 -3.22 6.39 -16.67
N LYS A 63 -2.14 6.69 -17.42
CA LYS A 63 -2.19 7.52 -18.63
C LYS A 63 -2.88 8.89 -18.43
N GLY A 64 -2.83 9.42 -17.21
CA GLY A 64 -3.48 10.68 -16.83
C GLY A 64 -4.90 10.54 -16.30
N ASP A 65 -5.53 9.38 -16.45
CA ASP A 65 -6.86 9.09 -15.91
C ASP A 65 -6.77 8.59 -14.46
N ILE A 66 -7.69 9.04 -13.61
CA ILE A 66 -7.77 8.65 -12.20
C ILE A 66 -8.90 7.63 -12.02
N TYR A 67 -8.59 6.50 -11.40
CA TYR A 67 -9.53 5.44 -11.08
C TYR A 67 -9.66 5.29 -9.56
N VAL A 68 -10.89 5.34 -9.06
CA VAL A 68 -11.18 4.99 -7.66
C VAL A 68 -11.41 3.48 -7.60
N CYS A 69 -10.57 2.79 -6.85
CA CYS A 69 -10.62 1.35 -6.66
C CYS A 69 -11.02 0.99 -5.23
N ALA A 70 -11.72 -0.12 -5.05
CA ALA A 70 -12.11 -0.63 -3.74
C ALA A 70 -11.73 -2.10 -3.57
N SER A 71 -11.33 -2.46 -2.35
CA SER A 71 -11.03 -3.83 -1.96
C SER A 71 -12.31 -4.67 -1.97
N GLY A 72 -12.26 -5.81 -2.64
CA GLY A 72 -13.36 -6.77 -2.76
C GLY A 72 -12.92 -7.98 -3.58
N GLU A 73 -13.76 -9.01 -3.64
CA GLU A 73 -13.55 -10.17 -4.52
C GLU A 73 -14.65 -10.19 -5.59
N PRO A 74 -14.38 -9.74 -6.84
CA PRO A 74 -13.12 -9.17 -7.33
C PRO A 74 -12.95 -7.68 -6.96
N VAL A 75 -11.70 -7.20 -7.07
CA VAL A 75 -11.39 -5.76 -6.98
C VAL A 75 -12.12 -5.02 -8.09
N LYS A 76 -12.66 -3.84 -7.77
CA LYS A 76 -13.35 -2.98 -8.72
C LYS A 76 -12.77 -1.60 -8.74
N CYS A 77 -12.54 -1.08 -9.95
CA CYS A 77 -12.09 0.27 -10.21
C CYS A 77 -13.09 1.00 -11.10
N SER A 78 -13.26 2.30 -10.89
CA SER A 78 -14.13 3.14 -11.71
C SER A 78 -13.45 4.46 -11.99
N LEU A 79 -13.57 4.95 -13.23
CA LEU A 79 -13.01 6.24 -13.64
C LEU A 79 -13.65 7.37 -12.81
N GLU A 80 -12.82 8.19 -12.18
CA GLU A 80 -13.21 9.42 -11.49
C GLU A 80 -13.47 10.49 -12.57
N LYS A 81 -14.73 10.93 -12.68
CA LYS A 81 -15.18 11.93 -13.67
C LYS A 81 -15.16 13.33 -13.08
#